data_AF-A0A3Q2XEN3-F1
#
_entry.id   AF-A0A3Q2XEN3-F1
#
_cell.length_a   1.000
_cell.length_b   1.000
_cell.length_c   1.000
_cell.angle_alpha   90.00
_cell.angle_beta   90.00
_cell.angle_gamma   90.00
#
_symmetry.space_group_name_H-M   'P 1'
#
loop_
_entity.id
_entity.type
_entity.pdbx_description
1 polymer ?
#
loop_
_entity_poly.entity_id
_entity_poly.type
_entity_poly.pdbx_seq_one_letter_code
_entity_poly.pdbx_strand_id
1 'polypeptide(L)'
;LLDEELRRVSTDFAERVSAEVTNQLLSDLLGASLNEGERDAIIQGHVIQTHRARALIDTVRKKGPEASRIMIFHLERRDSTLHGHLGLPRIPTPQAAKIPQALKQETSLN
;
A
#
# COMPACT_ATOMS: atom_id res chain seq x y z
N LEU A 1 12.42 2.07 -5.46
CA LEU A 1 11.01 2.07 -5.91
C LEU A 1 10.17 1.49 -4.75
N LEU A 2 8.92 1.92 -4.55
CA LEU A 2 8.13 1.59 -3.33
C LEU A 2 7.75 0.11 -3.21
N ASP A 3 7.68 -0.56 -4.35
CA ASP A 3 7.52 -2.01 -4.52
C ASP A 3 8.68 -2.80 -3.90
N GLU A 4 9.93 -2.32 -4.01
CA GLU A 4 11.09 -2.93 -3.35
C GLU A 4 11.08 -2.73 -1.82
N GLU A 5 10.62 -1.56 -1.34
CA GLU A 5 10.45 -1.34 0.11
C GLU A 5 9.38 -2.28 0.68
N LEU A 6 8.25 -2.44 -0.01
CA LEU A 6 7.24 -3.43 0.38
C LEU A 6 7.78 -4.87 0.37
N ARG A 7 8.63 -5.22 -0.60
CA ARG A 7 9.29 -6.53 -0.63
C ARG A 7 10.20 -6.71 0.59
N ARG A 8 11.00 -5.69 0.92
CA ARG A 8 11.94 -5.70 2.05
C ARG A 8 11.23 -5.95 3.36
N VAL A 9 10.09 -5.28 3.59
CA VAL A 9 9.34 -5.37 4.85
C VAL A 9 8.30 -6.50 4.87
N SER A 10 8.17 -7.28 3.78
CA SER A 10 7.09 -8.27 3.61
C SER A 10 7.04 -9.35 4.68
N THR A 11 8.20 -9.74 5.21
CA THR A 11 8.30 -10.75 6.28
C THR A 11 7.83 -10.17 7.61
N ASP A 12 8.41 -9.05 8.03
CA ASP A 12 8.05 -8.37 9.28
C ASP A 12 6.59 -7.91 9.29
N PHE A 13 6.09 -7.43 8.15
CA PHE A 13 4.67 -7.10 7.98
C PHE A 13 3.81 -8.33 8.25
N ALA A 14 4.10 -9.46 7.61
CA ALA A 14 3.28 -10.65 7.72
C ALA A 14 3.28 -11.29 9.12
N GLU A 15 4.35 -11.10 9.88
CA GLU A 15 4.46 -11.60 11.26
C GLU A 15 3.71 -10.73 12.28
N ARG A 16 3.58 -9.43 11.99
CA ARG A 16 3.07 -8.44 12.96
C ARG A 16 1.68 -7.91 12.63
N VAL A 17 1.30 -7.90 11.36
CA VAL A 17 0.00 -7.39 10.93
C VAL A 17 -1.11 -8.27 11.48
N SER A 18 -2.14 -7.65 12.04
CA SER A 18 -3.31 -8.39 12.51
C SER A 18 -4.16 -8.88 11.33
N ALA A 19 -4.94 -9.95 11.56
CA ALA A 19 -5.92 -10.41 10.58
C ALA A 19 -6.93 -9.31 10.21
N GLU A 20 -7.29 -8.47 11.17
CA GLU A 20 -8.19 -7.34 10.96
C GLU A 20 -7.59 -6.30 10.02
N VAL A 21 -6.36 -5.83 10.28
CA VAL A 21 -5.68 -4.87 9.39
C VAL A 21 -5.48 -5.48 8.00
N THR A 22 -5.15 -6.77 7.91
CA THR A 22 -5.04 -7.48 6.61
C THR A 22 -6.35 -7.43 5.83
N ASN A 23 -7.49 -7.71 6.49
CA ASN A 23 -8.81 -7.68 5.85
C ASN A 23 -9.23 -6.26 5.46
N GLN A 24 -8.95 -5.27 6.30
CA GLN A 24 -9.23 -3.86 5.99
C GLN A 24 -8.40 -3.39 4.78
N LEU A 25 -7.13 -3.77 4.69
CA LEU A 25 -6.28 -3.46 3.54
C LEU A 25 -6.76 -4.14 2.26
N LEU A 26 -7.21 -5.40 2.34
CA LEU A 26 -7.82 -6.10 1.20
C LEU A 26 -9.07 -5.38 0.68
N SER A 27 -9.89 -4.80 1.58
CA SER A 27 -11.05 -4.00 1.20
C SER A 27 -10.66 -2.63 0.64
N ASP A 28 -9.68 -1.95 1.24
CA ASP A 28 -9.21 -0.63 0.80
C ASP A 28 -8.55 -0.67 -0.59
N LEU A 29 -7.87 -1.77 -0.90
CA LEU A 29 -7.20 -1.94 -2.18
C LEU A 29 -8.13 -2.43 -3.29
N LEU A 30 -9.34 -2.88 -2.97
CA LEU A 30 -10.29 -3.36 -3.96
C LEU A 30 -10.71 -2.23 -4.91
N GLY A 31 -10.60 -2.45 -6.21
CA GLY A 31 -10.93 -1.48 -7.26
C GLY A 31 -9.81 -0.46 -7.56
N ALA A 32 -8.96 -0.12 -6.58
CA ALA A 32 -7.83 0.79 -6.78
C ALA A 32 -6.53 0.05 -7.16
N SER A 33 -6.33 -1.15 -6.62
CA SER A 33 -5.14 -1.95 -6.84
C SER A 33 -5.47 -3.42 -7.06
N LEU A 34 -6.36 -4.01 -6.26
CA LEU A 34 -6.80 -5.40 -6.41
C LEU A 34 -8.12 -5.49 -7.18
N ASN A 35 -8.30 -6.57 -7.94
CA ASN A 35 -9.62 -6.99 -8.41
C ASN A 35 -10.26 -7.99 -7.43
N GLU A 36 -11.56 -8.25 -7.60
CA GLU A 36 -12.31 -9.18 -6.74
C GLU A 36 -11.72 -10.59 -6.74
N GLY A 37 -11.33 -11.10 -7.91
CA GLY A 37 -10.73 -12.44 -8.02
C GLY A 37 -9.39 -12.57 -7.30
N GLU A 38 -8.53 -11.54 -7.34
CA GLU A 38 -7.26 -11.51 -6.61
C GLU A 38 -7.49 -11.46 -5.10
N ARG A 39 -8.43 -10.65 -4.65
CA ARG A 39 -8.82 -10.57 -3.24
C ARG A 39 -9.31 -11.94 -2.75
N ASP A 40 -10.22 -12.57 -3.49
CA ASP A 40 -10.77 -13.87 -3.13
C ASP A 40 -9.72 -14.96 -3.17
N ALA A 41 -8.80 -14.95 -4.14
CA ALA A 41 -7.68 -15.87 -4.20
C ALA A 41 -6.74 -15.73 -2.98
N ILE A 42 -6.51 -14.51 -2.50
CA ILE A 42 -5.71 -14.27 -1.28
C ILE A 42 -6.45 -14.80 -0.03
N ILE A 43 -7.76 -14.55 0.08
CA ILE A 43 -8.57 -14.99 1.23
C ILE A 43 -8.70 -16.51 1.27
N GLN A 44 -9.09 -17.12 0.14
CA GLN A 44 -9.39 -18.55 0.03
C GLN A 44 -8.14 -19.41 -0.10
N GLY A 45 -7.10 -18.91 -0.76
CA GLY A 45 -5.87 -19.68 -1.02
C GLY A 45 -4.95 -19.85 0.19
N HIS A 46 -5.16 -19.10 1.27
CA HIS A 46 -4.26 -19.08 2.42
C HIS A 46 -5.02 -19.13 3.75
N VAL A 47 -4.96 -20.28 4.42
CA VAL A 47 -5.52 -20.49 5.78
C VAL A 47 -4.66 -19.77 6.84
N ILE A 48 -3.34 -19.72 6.64
CA ILE A 48 -2.40 -19.08 7.55
C ILE A 48 -2.36 -17.57 7.27
N GLN A 49 -2.63 -16.76 8.28
CA GLN A 49 -2.71 -15.30 8.16
C GLN A 49 -1.40 -14.67 7.66
N THR A 50 -0.24 -15.16 8.12
CA THR A 50 1.08 -14.72 7.65
C THR A 50 1.26 -14.98 6.15
N HIS A 51 0.79 -16.13 5.64
CA HIS A 51 0.85 -16.40 4.20
C HIS A 51 -0.09 -15.47 3.41
N ARG A 52 -1.27 -15.19 3.95
CA ARG A 52 -2.22 -14.23 3.37
C ARG A 52 -1.62 -12.83 3.27
N ALA A 53 -0.96 -12.37 4.33
CA ALA A 53 -0.29 -11.07 4.36
C ALA A 53 0.86 -10.98 3.35
N ARG A 54 1.66 -12.05 3.19
CA ARG A 54 2.70 -12.13 2.14
C ARG A 54 2.08 -12.08 0.75
N ALA A 55 1.03 -12.86 0.50
CA ALA A 55 0.34 -12.91 -0.77
C ALA A 55 -0.27 -11.55 -1.15
N LEU A 56 -0.80 -10.80 -0.17
CA LEU A 56 -1.27 -9.43 -0.35
C LEU A 56 -0.15 -8.53 -0.86
N ILE A 57 1.00 -8.49 -0.17
CA ILE A 57 2.15 -7.68 -0.58
C ILE A 57 2.65 -8.09 -1.96
N ASP A 58 2.80 -9.38 -2.24
CA ASP A 58 3.29 -9.85 -3.53
C ASP A 58 2.35 -9.47 -4.67
N THR A 59 1.05 -9.52 -4.45
CA THR A 59 0.05 -9.15 -5.46
C THR A 59 0.10 -7.65 -5.75
N VAL A 60 0.15 -6.83 -4.70
CA VAL A 60 0.29 -5.37 -4.83
C VAL A 60 1.61 -5.01 -5.53
N ARG A 61 2.72 -5.65 -5.15
CA ARG A 61 4.05 -5.41 -5.74
C ARG A 61 4.06 -5.70 -7.23
N LYS A 62 3.48 -6.83 -7.65
CA LYS A 62 3.41 -7.25 -9.06
C LYS A 62 2.64 -6.27 -9.95
N LYS A 63 1.76 -5.46 -9.38
CA LYS A 63 1.01 -4.42 -10.10
C LYS A 63 1.81 -3.13 -10.28
N GLY A 64 2.90 -2.97 -9.54
CA GLY A 64 3.86 -1.89 -9.71
C GLY A 64 3.81 -0.83 -8.60
N PRO A 65 4.55 0.27 -8.81
CA PRO A 65 4.84 1.25 -7.77
C PRO A 65 3.61 2.06 -7.31
N GLU A 66 2.61 2.26 -8.17
CA GLU A 66 1.39 3.00 -7.80
C GLU A 66 0.50 2.21 -6.84
N ALA A 67 0.31 0.91 -7.11
CA ALA A 67 -0.39 0.02 -6.18
C ALA A 67 0.36 -0.09 -4.84
N SER A 68 1.69 -0.17 -4.91
CA SER A 68 2.55 -0.18 -3.72
C SER A 68 2.42 1.11 -2.90
N ARG A 69 2.36 2.26 -3.57
CA ARG A 69 2.12 3.56 -2.95
C ARG A 69 0.78 3.61 -2.22
N ILE A 70 -0.30 3.14 -2.84
CA ILE A 70 -1.64 3.08 -2.25
C ILE A 70 -1.64 2.18 -1.01
N MET A 71 -1.03 0.98 -1.09
CA MET A 71 -0.91 0.08 0.05
C MET A 71 -0.21 0.72 1.25
N ILE A 72 0.94 1.37 1.03
CA ILE A 72 1.69 2.03 2.12
C ILE A 72 0.85 3.16 2.74
N PHE A 73 0.15 3.96 1.93
CA PHE A 73 -0.73 5.01 2.41
C PHE A 73 -1.87 4.46 3.29
N HIS A 74 -2.53 3.38 2.86
CA HIS A 74 -3.59 2.78 3.65
C HIS A 74 -3.05 2.10 4.91
N LEU A 75 -1.88 1.47 4.84
CA LEU A 75 -1.22 0.87 6.01
C LEU A 75 -0.95 1.90 7.10
N GLU A 76 -0.39 3.07 6.77
CA GLU A 76 -0.16 4.16 7.74
C GLU A 76 -1.46 4.59 8.45
N ARG A 77 -2.58 4.60 7.72
CA ARG A 77 -3.89 5.01 8.26
C ARG A 77 -4.55 3.93 9.11
N ARG A 78 -4.37 2.65 8.77
CA ARG A 78 -4.93 1.52 9.51
C ARG A 78 -4.11 1.19 10.75
N ASP A 79 -2.78 1.25 10.61
CA ASP A 79 -1.85 0.95 11.69
C ASP A 79 -0.56 1.78 11.54
N SER A 80 -0.60 2.99 12.08
CA SER A 80 0.56 3.90 12.11
C SER A 80 1.73 3.36 12.94
N THR A 81 1.45 2.50 13.93
CA THR A 81 2.49 1.89 14.77
C THR A 81 3.28 0.87 13.96
N LEU A 82 2.58 -0.02 13.25
CA LEU A 82 3.21 -0.98 12.35
C LEU A 82 3.93 -0.27 11.20
N HIS A 83 3.30 0.74 10.58
CA HIS A 83 3.95 1.54 9.53
C HIS A 83 5.29 2.14 9.99
N GLY A 84 5.31 2.78 11.16
CA GLY A 84 6.53 3.33 11.75
C GLY A 84 7.56 2.26 12.08
N HIS A 85 7.12 1.11 12.59
CA HIS A 85 8.01 -0.02 12.91
C HIS A 85 8.70 -0.60 11.66
N LEU A 86 7.98 -0.69 10.54
CA LEU A 86 8.52 -1.18 9.27
C LEU A 86 9.44 -0.16 8.59
N GLY A 87 9.51 1.08 9.10
CA GLY A 87 10.33 2.14 8.52
C GLY A 87 9.89 2.52 7.10
N LEU A 88 8.60 2.41 6.80
CA LEU A 88 8.05 2.74 5.49
C LEU A 88 7.97 4.27 5.31
N PRO A 89 8.17 4.78 4.09
CA PRO A 89 8.03 6.21 3.84
C PRO A 89 6.58 6.65 4.04
N ARG A 90 6.39 7.85 4.57
CA ARG A 90 5.08 8.50 4.61
C ARG A 90 4.64 8.86 3.20
N ILE A 91 3.44 8.45 2.82
CA ILE A 91 2.92 8.69 1.47
C ILE A 91 1.85 9.78 1.53
N PRO A 92 2.01 10.91 0.82
CA PRO A 92 0.93 11.88 0.68
C PRO A 92 -0.27 11.22 0.00
N THR A 93 -1.49 11.61 0.37
CA THR A 93 -2.73 11.08 -0.20
C THR A 93 -2.60 10.85 -1.72
N PRO A 94 -2.92 9.65 -2.25
CA PRO A 94 -2.77 9.32 -3.67
C PRO A 94 -3.42 10.36 -4.62
N GLN A 95 -4.47 11.04 -4.15
CA GLN A 95 -5.16 12.12 -4.88
C GLN A 95 -4.33 13.40 -5.10
N ALA A 96 -3.27 13.64 -4.32
CA ALA A 96 -2.49 14.88 -4.35
C ALA A 96 -1.34 14.88 -5.39
N ALA A 97 -1.09 13.77 -6.09
CA ALA A 97 -0.03 13.69 -7.10
C ALA A 97 -0.42 14.30 -8.47
N LYS A 98 -1.63 14.86 -8.61
CA LYS A 98 -2.03 15.72 -9.74
C LYS A 98 -2.02 17.19 -9.33
N ILE A 99 -0.86 17.74 -9.01
CA ILE A 99 -0.62 19.17 -9.22
C ILE A 99 0.49 19.24 -10.27
N PRO A 100 0.20 19.62 -11.52
CA PRO A 100 1.25 20.01 -12.46
C PRO A 100 2.10 21.07 -11.77
N GLN A 101 3.42 20.87 -11.75
CA GLN A 101 4.38 21.88 -11.38
C GLN A 101 4.31 23.05 -12.37
N ALA A 102 3.25 23.85 -12.30
CA ALA A 102 3.06 25.11 -12.99
C ALA A 102 2.99 26.20 -11.93
N LEU A 103 4.12 26.42 -11.25
CA LEU A 103 4.40 27.64 -10.50
C LEU A 103 5.90 27.92 -10.61
N LYS A 104 6.36 27.96 -11.87
CA LYS A 104 7.46 28.83 -12.25
C LYS A 104 6.90 29.73 -13.34
N GLN A 105 7.12 31.02 -13.16
CA GLN A 105 6.79 32.13 -14.04
C GLN A 105 5.38 32.71 -13.85
N GLU A 106 5.35 33.85 -13.15
CA GLU A 106 4.94 35.17 -13.64
C GLU A 106 4.21 35.94 -12.53
N THR A 107 4.97 36.50 -11.59
CA THR A 107 4.52 37.71 -10.91
C THR A 107 4.83 38.86 -11.87
N SER A 108 3.76 39.27 -12.55
CA SER A 108 3.73 40.31 -13.57
C SER A 108 4.20 41.66 -13.04
N LEU A 109 4.73 42.44 -13.97
CA LEU A 109 4.85 43.90 -14.03
C LEU A 109 4.24 44.69 -12.87
N ASN A 110 5.03 45.63 -12.33
CA ASN A 110 4.68 47.03 -12.13
C ASN A 110 5.95 47.88 -12.22
#